data_AF-A0A1L8P8K6-F1
#
_entry.id   AF-A0A1L8P8K6-F1
#
_cell.length_a   1.000
_cell.length_b   1.000
_cell.length_c   1.000
_cell.angle_alpha   90.00
_cell.angle_beta   90.00
_cell.angle_gamma   90.00
#
_symmetry.space_group_name_H-M   'P 1'
#
loop_
_entity.id
_entity.type
_entity.pdbx_description
1 polymer ?
#
loop_
_entity_poly.entity_id
_entity_poly.type
_entity_poly.pdbx_seq_one_letter_code
_entity_poly.pdbx_strand_id
1 'polypeptide(L)'
;MFDIAKLTQGKELSELDQQLLTYILDHMDCVLQKGVRQIAKDNYTSPASVIRLSKKLGYTGFIDLYYHLVPLINAGKDTDKTTETDFFDLERSLVLQHNSTEDMDAFIENVLCLDGKFIFIYAAGFSAITAEYLYKKLLLLGKQVIIATSLDSVGVLENNLKNIGAFVAISKSGETQGVLDKMHTAKKAGVYTVSFTKETSNRLSEYSDLNFKITDKHKLDDRNLLPNTFFPFTLLLIEYLLSGYLKGINEVRDYSELE
;
A
#
# COMPACT_ATOMS: atom_id res chain seq x y z
N MET A 1 27.48 3.79 -11.11
CA MET A 1 27.68 4.76 -10.01
C MET A 1 27.21 6.11 -10.53
N PHE A 2 26.03 6.60 -10.08
CA PHE A 2 25.50 7.89 -10.53
C PHE A 2 26.39 9.03 -10.02
N ASP A 3 26.61 10.03 -10.87
CA ASP A 3 27.52 11.13 -10.59
C ASP A 3 26.82 12.15 -9.67
N ILE A 4 26.99 11.98 -8.35
CA ILE A 4 26.57 12.95 -7.32
C ILE A 4 27.00 14.38 -7.71
N ALA A 5 28.10 14.49 -8.47
CA ALA A 5 28.59 15.72 -9.08
C ALA A 5 27.54 16.52 -9.88
N LYS A 6 26.54 15.88 -10.52
CA LYS A 6 25.46 16.59 -11.23
C LYS A 6 24.41 17.21 -10.30
N LEU A 7 24.10 16.55 -9.18
CA LEU A 7 23.16 17.06 -8.16
C LEU A 7 23.74 18.26 -7.41
N THR A 8 25.06 18.25 -7.24
CA THR A 8 25.84 19.26 -6.54
C THR A 8 26.49 20.28 -7.49
N GLN A 9 26.30 20.14 -8.80
CA GLN A 9 26.93 21.00 -9.81
C GLN A 9 26.54 22.47 -9.60
N GLY A 10 27.54 23.32 -9.42
CA GLY A 10 27.33 24.76 -9.17
C GLY A 10 26.82 25.10 -7.76
N LYS A 11 26.87 24.16 -6.81
CA LYS A 11 26.43 24.37 -5.42
C LYS A 11 27.58 24.10 -4.45
N GLU A 12 27.96 25.10 -3.67
CA GLU A 12 28.98 24.95 -2.63
C GLU A 12 28.39 24.28 -1.40
N LEU A 13 28.45 22.94 -1.30
CA LEU A 13 28.01 22.22 -0.11
C LEU A 13 29.09 22.26 0.98
N SER A 14 28.68 22.62 2.20
CA SER A 14 29.54 22.47 3.39
C SER A 14 29.77 20.99 3.74
N GLU A 15 30.73 20.67 4.59
CA GLU A 15 30.93 19.29 5.08
C GLU A 15 29.65 18.72 5.71
N LEU A 16 28.91 19.55 6.47
CA LEU A 16 27.62 19.17 7.04
C LEU A 16 26.56 18.90 5.96
N ASP A 17 26.52 19.71 4.90
CA ASP A 17 25.60 19.52 3.77
C ASP A 17 25.90 18.21 3.04
N GLN A 18 27.19 17.90 2.83
CA GLN A 18 27.64 16.66 2.21
C GLN A 18 27.31 15.45 3.09
N GLN A 19 27.61 15.52 4.39
CA GLN A 19 27.26 14.47 5.35
C GLN A 19 25.76 14.17 5.34
N LEU A 20 24.93 15.21 5.39
CA LEU A 20 23.48 15.06 5.35
C LEU A 20 22.98 14.49 4.02
N LEU A 21 23.55 14.93 2.89
CA LEU A 21 23.19 14.41 1.58
C LEU A 21 23.56 12.92 1.46
N THR A 22 24.79 12.54 1.84
CA THR A 22 25.24 11.14 1.84
C THR A 22 24.35 10.29 2.74
N TYR A 23 24.06 10.75 3.96
CA TYR A 23 23.16 10.04 4.86
C TYR A 23 21.78 9.80 4.23
N ILE A 24 21.21 10.81 3.59
CA ILE A 24 19.90 10.69 2.91
C ILE A 24 19.98 9.65 1.80
N LEU A 25 21.02 9.72 0.95
CA LEU A 25 21.22 8.78 -0.17
C LEU A 25 21.40 7.34 0.30
N ASP A 26 22.17 7.13 1.37
CA ASP A 26 22.46 5.80 1.93
C ASP A 26 21.24 5.16 2.60
N HIS A 27 20.25 5.97 3.00
CA HIS A 27 19.08 5.53 3.77
C HIS A 27 17.75 5.82 3.07
N MET A 28 17.74 5.94 1.74
CA MET A 28 16.55 6.31 0.95
C MET A 28 15.32 5.43 1.20
N ASP A 29 15.52 4.17 1.60
CA ASP A 29 14.43 3.25 1.89
C ASP A 29 13.66 3.59 3.17
N CYS A 30 14.26 4.35 4.10
CA CYS A 30 13.66 4.65 5.42
C CYS A 30 13.66 6.12 5.82
N VAL A 31 14.42 7.00 5.15
CA VAL A 31 14.56 8.43 5.52
C VAL A 31 13.24 9.19 5.49
N LEU A 32 12.31 8.82 4.60
CA LEU A 32 10.99 9.45 4.53
C LEU A 32 10.17 9.18 5.80
N GLN A 33 10.20 7.94 6.31
CA GLN A 33 9.51 7.53 7.53
C GLN A 33 10.15 8.15 8.78
N LYS A 34 11.49 8.22 8.82
CA LYS A 34 12.24 8.89 9.88
C LYS A 34 11.87 10.38 10.01
N GLY A 35 11.68 11.06 8.88
CA GLY A 35 11.39 12.47 8.82
C GLY A 35 12.54 13.38 9.29
N VAL A 36 12.40 14.68 9.06
CA VAL A 36 13.51 15.66 9.26
C VAL A 36 14.05 15.73 10.69
N ARG A 37 13.21 15.43 11.70
CA ARG A 37 13.64 15.46 13.10
C ARG A 37 14.59 14.32 13.43
N GLN A 38 14.27 13.11 13.00
CA GLN A 38 15.11 11.95 13.26
C GLN A 38 16.38 11.97 12.40
N ILE A 39 16.30 12.41 11.14
CA ILE A 39 17.48 12.61 10.28
C ILE A 39 18.46 13.59 10.93
N ALA A 40 17.94 14.71 11.46
CA ALA A 40 18.77 15.68 12.15
C ALA A 40 19.42 15.09 13.40
N LYS A 41 18.68 14.31 14.19
CA LYS A 41 19.19 13.62 15.39
C LYS A 41 20.30 12.63 15.04
N ASP A 42 20.10 11.80 14.02
CA ASP A 42 21.05 10.77 13.58
C ASP A 42 22.35 11.37 13.04
N ASN A 43 22.31 12.63 12.57
CA ASN A 43 23.45 13.37 12.04
C ASN A 43 23.94 14.50 12.97
N TYR A 44 23.55 14.48 14.25
CA TYR A 44 23.95 15.46 15.26
C TYR A 44 23.76 16.93 14.82
N THR A 45 22.63 17.21 14.16
CA THR A 45 22.31 18.53 13.61
C THR A 45 20.89 18.97 13.95
N SER A 46 20.47 20.12 13.40
CA SER A 46 19.13 20.65 13.55
C SER A 46 18.21 20.27 12.38
N PRO A 47 16.88 20.12 12.57
CA PRO A 47 15.93 19.94 11.47
C PRO A 47 16.02 21.06 10.43
N ALA A 48 16.36 22.28 10.86
CA ALA A 48 16.58 23.41 9.97
C ALA A 48 17.77 23.18 9.02
N SER A 49 18.81 22.44 9.43
CA SER A 49 19.94 22.08 8.57
C SER A 49 19.49 21.19 7.40
N VAL A 50 18.66 20.19 7.67
CA VAL A 50 18.09 19.30 6.64
C VAL A 50 17.25 20.09 5.64
N ILE A 51 16.42 21.02 6.12
CA ILE A 51 15.60 21.89 5.24
C ILE A 51 16.48 22.86 4.44
N ARG A 52 17.51 23.46 5.06
CA ARG A 52 18.45 24.35 4.37
C ARG A 52 19.18 23.62 3.27
N LEU A 53 19.65 22.40 3.52
CA LEU A 53 20.26 21.55 2.49
C LEU A 53 19.30 21.37 1.30
N SER A 54 18.04 20.99 1.54
CA SER A 54 17.07 20.80 0.46
C SER A 54 16.85 22.07 -0.36
N LYS A 55 16.72 23.23 0.31
CA LYS A 55 16.60 24.53 -0.37
C LYS A 55 17.85 24.92 -1.15
N LYS A 56 19.02 24.66 -0.59
CA LYS A 56 20.32 24.89 -1.23
C LYS A 56 20.49 24.02 -2.47
N LEU A 57 19.91 22.83 -2.46
CA LEU A 57 19.81 21.94 -3.60
C LEU A 57 18.69 22.32 -4.60
N GLY A 58 17.96 23.40 -4.38
CA GLY A 58 16.94 23.91 -5.30
C GLY A 58 15.53 23.36 -5.07
N TYR A 59 15.31 22.62 -3.98
CA TYR A 59 14.03 22.01 -3.64
C TYR A 59 13.29 22.83 -2.58
N THR A 60 11.96 22.72 -2.57
CA THR A 60 11.11 23.45 -1.62
C THR A 60 11.27 22.96 -0.17
N GLY A 61 11.73 21.72 0.03
CA GLY A 61 12.04 21.13 1.34
C GLY A 61 12.51 19.67 1.23
N PHE A 62 12.69 19.00 2.38
CA PHE A 62 13.21 17.61 2.43
C PHE A 62 12.38 16.61 1.65
N ILE A 63 11.06 16.72 1.77
CA ILE A 63 10.13 15.82 1.07
C ILE A 63 10.28 15.99 -0.45
N ASP A 64 10.40 17.22 -0.92
CA ASP A 64 10.55 17.53 -2.34
C ASP A 64 11.90 17.02 -2.88
N LEU A 65 12.98 17.24 -2.13
CA LEU A 65 14.30 16.64 -2.39
C LEU A 65 14.20 15.11 -2.49
N TYR A 66 13.54 14.46 -1.54
CA TYR A 66 13.38 13.00 -1.50
C TYR A 66 12.73 12.46 -2.77
N TYR A 67 11.58 13.01 -3.18
CA TYR A 67 10.88 12.54 -4.38
C TYR A 67 11.65 12.78 -5.68
N HIS A 68 12.49 13.81 -5.74
CA HIS A 68 13.39 14.02 -6.88
C HIS A 68 14.58 13.04 -6.88
N LEU A 69 15.01 12.54 -5.72
CA LEU A 69 16.08 11.56 -5.61
C LEU A 69 15.64 10.12 -5.90
N VAL A 70 14.37 9.76 -5.62
CA VAL A 70 13.85 8.39 -5.80
C VAL A 70 14.06 7.86 -7.23
N PRO A 71 13.66 8.57 -8.31
CA PRO A 71 13.88 8.09 -9.68
C PRO A 71 15.37 7.94 -10.03
N LEU A 72 16.21 8.84 -9.51
CA LEU A 72 17.65 8.89 -9.84
C LEU A 72 18.42 7.70 -9.26
N ILE A 73 17.99 7.19 -8.11
CA ILE A 73 18.62 6.04 -7.45
C ILE A 73 18.13 4.73 -8.04
N ASN A 74 16.85 4.67 -8.41
CA ASN A 74 16.30 3.51 -9.12
C ASN A 74 16.97 3.34 -10.49
N ALA A 75 17.20 4.43 -11.23
CA ALA A 75 17.95 4.40 -12.50
C ALA A 75 19.43 3.97 -12.35
N GLY A 76 20.03 4.17 -11.17
CA GLY A 76 21.42 3.77 -10.88
C GLY A 76 21.58 2.30 -10.46
N LYS A 77 20.49 1.63 -10.07
CA LYS A 77 20.46 0.19 -9.73
C LYS A 77 20.12 -0.68 -10.96
N ASP A 78 19.53 -0.10 -12.00
CA ASP A 78 19.12 -0.76 -13.26
C ASP A 78 20.19 -0.74 -14.36
N THR A 79 21.47 -1.00 -14.04
CA THR A 79 22.45 -1.34 -15.10
C THR A 79 22.29 -2.76 -15.64
N ASP A 80 21.34 -3.54 -15.13
CA ASP A 80 20.89 -4.78 -15.76
C ASP A 80 19.50 -4.59 -16.40
N LYS A 81 19.52 -4.26 -17.70
CA LYS A 81 18.45 -4.54 -18.68
C LYS A 81 17.00 -4.33 -18.23
N THR A 82 16.55 -3.09 -18.09
CA THR A 82 15.11 -2.77 -18.17
C THR A 82 14.84 -2.03 -19.48
N THR A 83 14.60 -2.80 -20.54
CA THR A 83 14.00 -2.31 -21.78
C THR A 83 12.61 -1.73 -21.46
N GLU A 84 12.22 -0.66 -22.16
CA GLU A 84 10.93 0.06 -22.06
C GLU A 84 9.65 -0.82 -22.17
N THR A 85 9.77 -2.12 -22.37
CA THR A 85 8.69 -3.12 -22.43
C THR A 85 8.10 -3.50 -21.06
N ASP A 86 8.82 -3.28 -19.96
CA ASP A 86 8.51 -3.94 -18.68
C ASP A 86 7.26 -3.39 -17.95
N PHE A 87 6.81 -2.14 -18.18
CA PHE A 87 5.60 -1.62 -17.48
C PHE A 87 4.31 -2.36 -17.88
N PHE A 88 4.21 -2.81 -19.12
CA PHE A 88 3.01 -3.46 -19.68
C PHE A 88 3.08 -4.99 -19.70
N ASP A 89 4.23 -5.57 -19.38
CA ASP A 89 4.39 -7.01 -19.16
C ASP A 89 3.78 -7.38 -17.79
N LEU A 90 2.46 -7.23 -17.69
CA LEU A 90 1.64 -7.60 -16.54
C LEU A 90 1.53 -9.13 -16.49
N GLU A 91 2.59 -9.78 -16.04
CA GLU A 91 2.57 -11.23 -15.90
C GLU A 91 1.68 -11.67 -14.74
N ARG A 92 0.89 -12.73 -14.96
CA ARG A 92 0.12 -13.40 -13.88
C ARG A 92 1.01 -13.75 -12.68
N SER A 93 2.27 -14.08 -12.94
CA SER A 93 3.28 -14.39 -11.93
C SER A 93 3.41 -13.26 -10.90
N LEU A 94 3.40 -11.99 -11.33
CA LEU A 94 3.60 -10.81 -10.48
C LEU A 94 2.41 -10.52 -9.56
N VAL A 95 1.19 -10.85 -9.97
CA VAL A 95 -0.03 -10.65 -9.18
C VAL A 95 -0.10 -11.65 -8.02
N LEU A 96 0.29 -12.90 -8.28
CA LEU A 96 0.19 -14.01 -7.33
C LEU A 96 1.52 -14.31 -6.62
N GLN A 97 2.60 -13.59 -6.95
CA GLN A 97 3.97 -13.88 -6.50
C GLN A 97 4.10 -14.06 -4.98
N HIS A 98 3.31 -13.30 -4.22
CA HIS A 98 3.43 -13.19 -2.77
C HIS A 98 2.23 -13.77 -2.01
N ASN A 99 1.26 -14.35 -2.71
CA ASN A 99 -0.01 -14.77 -2.13
C ASN A 99 -0.30 -16.21 -2.56
N SER A 100 -0.50 -17.10 -1.61
CA SER A 100 -0.71 -18.52 -1.87
C SER A 100 -2.17 -18.81 -2.22
N THR A 101 -2.46 -20.05 -2.63
CA THR A 101 -3.85 -20.48 -2.85
C THR A 101 -4.62 -20.50 -1.52
N GLU A 102 -3.97 -20.88 -0.42
CA GLU A 102 -4.55 -20.89 0.92
C GLU A 102 -4.98 -19.49 1.36
N ASP A 103 -4.22 -18.44 1.00
CA ASP A 103 -4.63 -17.05 1.23
C ASP A 103 -5.94 -16.70 0.49
N MET A 104 -6.09 -17.19 -0.75
CA MET A 104 -7.30 -16.97 -1.55
C MET A 104 -8.50 -17.68 -0.94
N ASP A 105 -8.32 -18.94 -0.54
CA ASP A 105 -9.36 -19.76 0.07
C ASP A 105 -9.79 -19.15 1.41
N ALA A 106 -8.84 -18.68 2.22
CA ALA A 106 -9.13 -17.99 3.48
C ALA A 106 -9.97 -16.73 3.26
N PHE A 107 -9.69 -15.92 2.23
CA PHE A 107 -10.52 -14.76 1.89
C PHE A 107 -11.92 -15.17 1.42
N ILE A 108 -12.02 -16.19 0.56
CA ILE A 108 -13.31 -16.67 0.07
C ILE A 108 -14.16 -17.15 1.26
N GLU A 109 -13.61 -18.00 2.11
CA GLU A 109 -14.32 -18.58 3.26
C GLU A 109 -14.71 -17.50 4.30
N ASN A 110 -13.76 -16.67 4.72
CA ASN A 110 -13.96 -15.77 5.86
C ASN A 110 -14.53 -14.39 5.47
N VAL A 111 -14.57 -14.06 4.17
CA VAL A 111 -15.11 -12.78 3.69
C VAL A 111 -16.25 -12.99 2.71
N LEU A 112 -16.04 -13.74 1.62
CA LEU A 112 -17.04 -13.85 0.55
C LEU A 112 -18.19 -14.80 0.89
N CYS A 113 -17.95 -15.83 1.70
CA CYS A 113 -18.97 -16.76 2.18
C CYS A 113 -19.66 -16.30 3.46
N LEU A 114 -19.36 -15.09 3.97
CA LEU A 114 -20.09 -14.52 5.12
C LEU A 114 -21.59 -14.44 4.85
N ASP A 115 -22.36 -14.91 5.83
CA ASP A 115 -23.81 -14.83 5.85
C ASP A 115 -24.29 -14.09 7.11
N GLY A 116 -25.35 -13.29 6.96
CA GLY A 116 -25.97 -12.51 8.05
C GLY A 116 -25.08 -11.47 8.74
N LYS A 117 -23.90 -11.15 8.16
CA LYS A 117 -22.95 -10.16 8.69
C LYS A 117 -22.45 -9.23 7.59
N PHE A 118 -22.10 -8.00 7.97
CA PHE A 118 -21.51 -7.02 7.08
C PHE A 118 -20.03 -7.30 6.81
N ILE A 119 -19.63 -7.13 5.56
CA ILE A 119 -18.24 -6.88 5.17
C ILE A 119 -18.01 -5.36 5.29
N PHE A 120 -17.10 -4.94 6.15
CA PHE A 120 -16.75 -3.53 6.31
C PHE A 120 -15.50 -3.22 5.50
N ILE A 121 -15.59 -2.34 4.50
CA ILE A 121 -14.47 -1.93 3.66
C ILE A 121 -14.01 -0.54 4.08
N TYR A 122 -12.72 -0.37 4.31
CA TYR A 122 -12.13 0.93 4.61
C TYR A 122 -10.88 1.22 3.78
N ALA A 123 -10.84 2.41 3.19
CA ALA A 123 -9.65 2.92 2.51
C ALA A 123 -9.64 4.45 2.50
N ALA A 124 -8.46 5.04 2.37
CA ALA A 124 -8.29 6.49 2.31
C ALA A 124 -7.56 6.91 1.02
N GLY A 125 -7.81 8.13 0.56
CA GLY A 125 -7.16 8.70 -0.62
C GLY A 125 -7.37 7.84 -1.87
N PHE A 126 -6.31 7.64 -2.65
CA PHE A 126 -6.35 6.86 -3.91
C PHE A 126 -6.86 5.44 -3.73
N SER A 127 -6.56 4.79 -2.59
CA SER A 127 -7.04 3.43 -2.30
C SER A 127 -8.56 3.33 -2.18
N ALA A 128 -9.26 4.44 -1.92
CA ALA A 128 -10.72 4.47 -1.86
C ALA A 128 -11.36 4.08 -3.21
N ILE A 129 -10.71 4.36 -4.34
CA ILE A 129 -11.23 4.02 -5.67
C ILE A 129 -11.28 2.49 -5.85
N THR A 130 -10.21 1.79 -5.49
CA THR A 130 -10.16 0.32 -5.53
C THR A 130 -11.13 -0.30 -4.52
N ALA A 131 -11.27 0.31 -3.34
CA ALA A 131 -12.23 -0.13 -2.34
C ALA A 131 -13.68 0.02 -2.83
N GLU A 132 -13.99 1.13 -3.51
CA GLU A 132 -15.31 1.37 -4.11
C GLU A 132 -15.61 0.36 -5.23
N TYR A 133 -14.60 -0.03 -6.01
CA TYR A 133 -14.73 -1.09 -7.00
C TYR A 133 -15.13 -2.43 -6.36
N LEU A 134 -14.39 -2.87 -5.33
CA LEU A 134 -14.71 -4.09 -4.58
C LEU A 134 -16.11 -4.01 -3.98
N TYR A 135 -16.44 -2.90 -3.33
CA TYR A 135 -17.76 -2.64 -2.76
C TYR A 135 -18.88 -2.85 -3.79
N LYS A 136 -18.78 -2.23 -4.97
CA LYS A 136 -19.78 -2.37 -6.04
C LYS A 136 -19.91 -3.82 -6.53
N LYS A 137 -18.80 -4.53 -6.70
CA LYS A 137 -18.83 -5.95 -7.10
C LYS A 137 -19.54 -6.81 -6.05
N LEU A 138 -19.24 -6.62 -4.77
CA LEU A 138 -19.86 -7.36 -3.68
C LEU A 138 -21.37 -7.06 -3.55
N LEU A 139 -21.77 -5.80 -3.73
CA LEU A 139 -23.19 -5.45 -3.76
C LEU A 139 -23.94 -6.16 -4.90
N LEU A 140 -23.37 -6.23 -6.09
CA LEU A 140 -23.96 -6.96 -7.23
C LEU A 140 -24.08 -8.47 -6.94
N LEU A 141 -23.21 -9.02 -6.09
CA LEU A 141 -23.28 -10.40 -5.62
C LEU A 141 -24.23 -10.59 -4.42
N GLY A 142 -25.01 -9.57 -4.05
CA GLY A 142 -25.97 -9.62 -2.95
C GLY A 142 -25.35 -9.63 -1.56
N LYS A 143 -24.06 -9.25 -1.43
CA LYS A 143 -23.39 -9.20 -0.13
C LYS A 143 -23.79 -7.97 0.67
N GLN A 144 -23.86 -8.13 1.98
CA GLN A 144 -24.07 -7.04 2.92
C GLN A 144 -22.73 -6.32 3.13
N VAL A 145 -22.61 -5.09 2.65
CA VAL A 145 -21.33 -4.35 2.71
C VAL A 145 -21.55 -2.94 3.23
N ILE A 146 -20.65 -2.50 4.10
CA ILE A 146 -20.51 -1.09 4.51
C ILE A 146 -19.16 -0.61 3.97
N ILE A 147 -19.14 0.53 3.28
CA ILE A 147 -17.90 1.20 2.88
C ILE A 147 -17.76 2.51 3.64
N ALA A 148 -16.56 2.81 4.11
CA ALA A 148 -16.21 4.08 4.73
C ALA A 148 -14.82 4.55 4.30
N THR A 149 -14.63 5.86 4.36
CA THR A 149 -13.40 6.57 3.98
C THR A 149 -12.93 7.48 5.13
N SER A 150 -11.81 8.18 4.92
CA SER A 150 -11.32 9.16 5.89
C SER A 150 -12.26 10.36 6.11
N LEU A 151 -13.28 10.55 5.26
CA LEU A 151 -14.27 11.62 5.39
C LEU A 151 -15.46 11.22 6.27
N ASP A 152 -15.64 9.92 6.50
CA ASP A 152 -16.76 9.40 7.26
C ASP A 152 -16.47 9.42 8.76
N SER A 153 -17.54 9.54 9.55
CA SER A 153 -17.44 9.50 11.01
C SER A 153 -16.90 8.16 11.49
N VAL A 154 -16.03 8.19 12.51
CA VAL A 154 -15.52 6.97 13.17
C VAL A 154 -16.66 6.08 13.68
N GLY A 155 -17.80 6.69 14.05
CA GLY A 155 -19.00 5.99 14.50
C GLY A 155 -19.62 5.04 13.46
N VAL A 156 -19.30 5.18 12.17
CA VAL A 156 -19.77 4.24 11.13
C VAL A 156 -19.23 2.83 11.40
N LEU A 157 -17.97 2.72 11.84
CA LEU A 157 -17.39 1.45 12.27
C LEU A 157 -17.92 1.07 13.66
N GLU A 158 -17.73 1.95 14.66
CA GLU A 158 -17.94 1.61 16.06
C GLU A 158 -19.37 1.17 16.39
N ASN A 159 -20.37 1.83 15.79
CA ASN A 159 -21.78 1.52 16.03
C ASN A 159 -22.24 0.23 15.36
N ASN A 160 -21.48 -0.26 14.37
CA ASN A 160 -21.81 -1.46 13.60
C ASN A 160 -20.95 -2.67 13.94
N LEU A 161 -19.92 -2.53 14.79
CA LEU A 161 -18.93 -3.59 15.10
C LEU A 161 -19.52 -4.97 15.36
N LYS A 162 -20.61 -5.06 16.14
CA LYS A 162 -21.26 -6.34 16.47
C LYS A 162 -21.83 -7.08 15.25
N ASN A 163 -22.12 -6.36 14.18
CA ASN A 163 -22.74 -6.89 12.96
C ASN A 163 -21.72 -7.07 11.83
N ILE A 164 -20.44 -6.74 12.06
CA ILE A 164 -19.38 -6.91 11.07
C ILE A 164 -18.75 -8.29 11.25
N GLY A 165 -18.67 -9.05 10.16
CA GLY A 165 -18.01 -10.36 10.12
C GLY A 165 -16.57 -10.27 9.66
N ALA A 166 -16.30 -9.40 8.69
CA ALA A 166 -14.96 -9.11 8.20
C ALA A 166 -14.73 -7.61 8.00
N PHE A 167 -13.50 -7.16 8.27
CA PHE A 167 -13.01 -5.83 8.00
C PHE A 167 -11.91 -5.92 6.94
N VAL A 168 -12.11 -5.25 5.81
CA VAL A 168 -11.20 -5.26 4.65
C VAL A 168 -10.61 -3.87 4.45
N ALA A 169 -9.28 -3.76 4.54
CA ALA A 169 -8.56 -2.52 4.34
C ALA A 169 -7.74 -2.54 3.04
N ILE A 170 -7.81 -1.47 2.25
CA ILE A 170 -6.89 -1.25 1.12
C ILE A 170 -6.04 -0.04 1.44
N SER A 171 -4.73 -0.24 1.58
CA SER A 171 -3.77 0.83 1.90
C SER A 171 -2.41 0.48 1.34
N LYS A 172 -2.06 1.10 0.21
CA LYS A 172 -0.80 0.87 -0.53
C LYS A 172 0.42 0.82 0.40
N SER A 173 0.65 1.85 1.20
CA SER A 173 1.81 1.91 2.09
C SER A 173 1.71 0.99 3.30
N GLY A 174 0.50 0.59 3.70
CA GLY A 174 0.24 -0.07 4.99
C GLY A 174 0.47 0.83 6.23
N GLU A 175 0.72 2.12 6.04
CA GLU A 175 1.15 3.03 7.12
C GLU A 175 0.16 4.17 7.41
N THR A 176 -0.98 4.20 6.73
CA THR A 176 -1.99 5.24 6.90
C THR A 176 -2.63 5.14 8.29
N GLN A 177 -2.35 6.11 9.17
CA GLN A 177 -2.75 6.04 10.58
C GLN A 177 -4.26 5.79 10.78
N GLY A 178 -5.11 6.51 10.06
CA GLY A 178 -6.56 6.32 10.19
C GLY A 178 -7.09 4.95 9.71
N VAL A 179 -6.30 4.21 8.90
CA VAL A 179 -6.58 2.81 8.53
C VAL A 179 -6.13 1.88 9.66
N LEU A 180 -4.91 2.09 10.18
CA LEU A 180 -4.36 1.32 11.31
C LEU A 180 -5.25 1.39 12.55
N ASP A 181 -5.72 2.59 12.90
CA ASP A 181 -6.59 2.79 14.07
C ASP A 181 -7.88 1.97 13.95
N LYS A 182 -8.52 1.98 12.78
CA LYS A 182 -9.74 1.22 12.52
C LYS A 182 -9.50 -0.29 12.47
N MET A 183 -8.39 -0.72 11.87
CA MET A 183 -7.97 -2.11 11.87
C MET A 183 -7.81 -2.64 13.30
N HIS A 184 -7.15 -1.87 14.18
CA HIS A 184 -7.02 -2.21 15.59
C HIS A 184 -8.37 -2.30 16.30
N THR A 185 -9.28 -1.37 16.04
CA THR A 185 -10.64 -1.40 16.62
C THR A 185 -11.40 -2.65 16.18
N ALA A 186 -11.37 -3.01 14.89
CA ALA A 186 -11.99 -4.21 14.36
C ALA A 186 -11.40 -5.48 14.97
N LYS A 187 -10.07 -5.60 15.01
CA LYS A 187 -9.37 -6.76 15.59
C LYS A 187 -9.66 -6.94 17.08
N LYS A 188 -9.69 -5.85 17.86
CA LYS A 188 -10.07 -5.90 19.28
C LYS A 188 -11.50 -6.38 19.51
N ALA A 189 -12.40 -6.16 18.54
CA ALA A 189 -13.77 -6.65 18.57
C ALA A 189 -13.92 -8.10 18.08
N GLY A 190 -12.82 -8.77 17.70
CA GLY A 190 -12.85 -10.15 17.19
C GLY A 190 -13.35 -10.27 15.75
N VAL A 191 -13.37 -9.16 14.99
CA VAL A 191 -13.72 -9.17 13.57
C VAL A 191 -12.55 -9.72 12.77
N TYR A 192 -12.81 -10.57 11.78
CA TYR A 192 -11.76 -11.08 10.89
C TYR A 192 -11.19 -9.96 10.03
N THR A 193 -9.88 -9.77 10.04
CA THR A 193 -9.22 -8.61 9.42
C THR A 193 -8.39 -8.99 8.20
N VAL A 194 -8.64 -8.28 7.09
CA VAL A 194 -7.94 -8.46 5.82
C VAL A 194 -7.32 -7.14 5.38
N SER A 195 -6.08 -7.16 4.89
CA SER A 195 -5.44 -6.01 4.25
C SER A 195 -4.91 -6.30 2.85
N PHE A 196 -4.93 -5.27 2.00
CA PHE A 196 -4.21 -5.21 0.73
C PHE A 196 -3.16 -4.11 0.82
N THR A 197 -1.88 -4.48 0.77
CA THR A 197 -0.72 -3.57 0.92
C THR A 197 0.35 -3.88 -0.10
N LYS A 198 1.28 -2.95 -0.32
CA LYS A 198 2.52 -3.27 -1.06
C LYS A 198 3.27 -4.42 -0.39
N GLU A 199 4.13 -5.09 -1.13
CA GLU A 199 4.79 -6.34 -0.71
C GLU A 199 5.87 -6.16 0.38
N THR A 200 6.33 -4.93 0.60
CA THR A 200 7.28 -4.59 1.66
C THR A 200 6.62 -4.61 3.04
N SER A 201 7.41 -4.90 4.08
CA SER A 201 6.95 -4.91 5.48
C SER A 201 6.27 -3.59 5.88
N ASN A 202 5.15 -3.70 6.57
CA ASN A 202 4.35 -2.57 7.03
C ASN A 202 3.46 -2.97 8.22
N ARG A 203 3.07 -2.00 9.05
CA ARG A 203 2.29 -2.25 10.28
C ARG A 203 0.93 -2.88 10.00
N LEU A 204 0.25 -2.47 8.93
CA LEU A 204 -1.09 -2.99 8.64
C LEU A 204 -1.05 -4.50 8.35
N SER A 205 -0.02 -4.97 7.64
CA SER A 205 0.16 -6.39 7.37
C SER A 205 0.39 -7.22 8.63
N GLU A 206 1.10 -6.68 9.63
CA GLU A 206 1.36 -7.36 10.92
C GLU A 206 0.10 -7.47 11.78
N TYR A 207 -0.83 -6.52 11.63
CA TYR A 207 -2.07 -6.51 12.41
C TYR A 207 -3.19 -7.31 11.76
N SER A 208 -3.11 -7.62 10.49
CA SER A 208 -4.19 -8.31 9.76
C SER A 208 -4.13 -9.82 10.00
N ASP A 209 -5.28 -10.48 10.01
CA ASP A 209 -5.35 -11.94 10.06
C ASP A 209 -4.98 -12.55 8.69
N LEU A 210 -5.27 -11.81 7.62
CA LEU A 210 -4.84 -12.11 6.25
C LEU A 210 -4.32 -10.84 5.57
N ASN A 211 -3.17 -10.91 4.90
CA ASN A 211 -2.64 -9.79 4.13
C ASN A 211 -2.26 -10.21 2.71
N PHE A 212 -2.94 -9.61 1.73
CA PHE A 212 -2.55 -9.69 0.33
C PHE A 212 -1.42 -8.69 0.03
N LYS A 213 -0.25 -9.23 -0.30
CA LYS A 213 0.95 -8.49 -0.69
C LYS A 213 0.94 -8.27 -2.20
N ILE A 214 0.92 -7.01 -2.61
CA ILE A 214 0.81 -6.62 -4.02
C ILE A 214 2.12 -6.00 -4.49
N THR A 215 2.69 -6.53 -5.56
CA THR A 215 3.94 -6.05 -6.14
C THR A 215 3.81 -4.61 -6.65
N ASP A 216 4.68 -3.73 -6.15
CA ASP A 216 4.83 -2.37 -6.63
C ASP A 216 6.23 -2.11 -7.20
N LYS A 217 6.29 -1.69 -8.47
CA LYS A 217 7.55 -1.27 -9.12
C LYS A 217 8.17 -0.03 -8.48
N HIS A 218 7.37 0.85 -7.88
CA HIS A 218 7.82 2.08 -7.23
C HIS A 218 7.55 2.08 -5.73
N LYS A 219 8.22 1.16 -5.02
CA LYS A 219 8.03 0.88 -3.58
C LYS A 219 8.14 2.10 -2.64
N LEU A 220 8.88 3.12 -3.06
CA LEU A 220 9.12 4.36 -2.30
C LEU A 220 8.12 5.49 -2.62
N ASP A 221 7.27 5.32 -3.64
CA ASP A 221 6.26 6.31 -4.01
C ASP A 221 4.96 6.13 -3.23
N ASP A 222 4.99 6.53 -1.96
CA ASP A 222 3.79 6.51 -1.10
C ASP A 222 2.78 7.64 -1.40
N ARG A 223 3.13 8.57 -2.30
CA ARG A 223 2.24 9.68 -2.71
C ARG A 223 1.49 9.43 -4.01
N ASN A 224 1.76 8.31 -4.68
CA ASN A 224 1.17 7.98 -5.97
C ASN A 224 1.44 9.06 -7.03
N LEU A 225 2.64 9.64 -7.02
CA LEU A 225 3.08 10.61 -8.03
C LEU A 225 3.56 9.92 -9.31
N LEU A 226 4.11 8.71 -9.17
CA LEU A 226 4.60 7.90 -10.28
C LEU A 226 3.51 6.90 -10.72
N PRO A 227 3.48 6.52 -12.00
CA PRO A 227 2.73 5.35 -12.44
C PRO A 227 3.12 4.15 -11.57
N ASN A 228 2.16 3.43 -11.00
CA ASN A 228 2.45 2.29 -10.13
C ASN A 228 1.54 1.11 -10.47
N THR A 229 2.02 -0.10 -10.16
CA THR A 229 1.33 -1.37 -10.45
C THR A 229 0.41 -1.82 -9.33
N PHE A 230 0.50 -1.20 -8.14
CA PHE A 230 -0.26 -1.60 -6.96
C PHE A 230 -1.78 -1.63 -7.22
N PHE A 231 -2.37 -0.53 -7.70
CA PHE A 231 -3.82 -0.47 -7.87
C PHE A 231 -4.34 -1.40 -8.98
N PRO A 232 -3.74 -1.43 -10.19
CA PRO A 232 -4.13 -2.39 -11.23
C PRO A 232 -4.03 -3.85 -10.78
N PHE A 233 -2.94 -4.23 -10.11
CA PHE A 233 -2.78 -5.60 -9.60
C PHE A 233 -3.75 -5.92 -8.47
N THR A 234 -4.09 -4.96 -7.62
CA THR A 234 -5.13 -5.16 -6.59
C THR A 234 -6.48 -5.44 -7.25
N LEU A 235 -6.86 -4.69 -8.30
CA LEU A 235 -8.10 -4.93 -9.04
C LEU A 235 -8.10 -6.31 -9.72
N LEU A 236 -6.98 -6.70 -10.33
CA LEU A 236 -6.86 -8.00 -10.97
C LEU A 236 -6.94 -9.15 -9.96
N LEU A 237 -6.32 -8.99 -8.79
CA LEU A 237 -6.45 -9.94 -7.69
C LEU A 237 -7.89 -10.04 -7.18
N ILE A 238 -8.59 -8.91 -7.04
CA ILE A 238 -10.03 -8.91 -6.69
C ILE A 238 -10.84 -9.71 -7.71
N GLU A 239 -10.63 -9.50 -9.02
CA GLU A 239 -11.31 -10.31 -10.05
C GLU A 239 -10.97 -11.79 -9.95
N TYR A 240 -9.72 -12.13 -9.64
CA TYR A 240 -9.31 -13.51 -9.44
C TYR A 240 -10.02 -14.16 -8.25
N LEU A 241 -10.08 -13.47 -7.10
CA LEU A 241 -10.79 -13.92 -5.90
C LEU A 241 -12.28 -14.14 -6.18
N LEU A 242 -12.92 -13.19 -6.84
CA LEU A 242 -14.34 -13.28 -7.20
C LEU A 242 -14.61 -14.40 -8.21
N SER A 243 -13.70 -14.63 -9.16
CA SER A 243 -13.80 -15.76 -10.09
C SER A 243 -13.73 -17.10 -9.35
N GLY A 244 -12.83 -17.25 -8.38
CA GLY A 244 -12.75 -18.43 -7.52
C GLY A 244 -14.06 -18.66 -6.76
N TYR A 245 -14.58 -17.61 -6.11
CA TYR A 245 -15.84 -17.67 -5.38
C TYR A 245 -17.03 -18.10 -6.27
N LEU A 246 -17.16 -17.53 -7.47
CA LEU A 246 -18.25 -17.86 -8.39
C LEU A 246 -18.17 -19.28 -8.94
N LYS A 247 -16.97 -19.81 -9.19
CA LYS A 247 -16.80 -21.22 -9.58
C LYS A 247 -17.31 -22.16 -8.48
N GLY A 248 -16.95 -21.90 -7.23
CA GLY A 248 -17.42 -22.71 -6.10
C GLY A 248 -18.95 -22.69 -5.96
N ILE A 249 -19.61 -21.56 -6.18
CA ILE A 249 -21.08 -21.49 -6.17
C ILE A 249 -21.71 -22.31 -7.31
N ASN A 250 -21.17 -22.19 -8.51
CA ASN A 250 -21.72 -22.88 -9.68
C ASN A 250 -21.57 -24.40 -9.56
N GLU A 251 -20.43 -24.88 -9.05
CA GLU A 251 -20.23 -26.30 -8.77
C GLU A 251 -21.30 -26.83 -7.80
N VAL A 252 -21.58 -26.11 -6.71
CA VAL A 252 -22.63 -26.49 -5.74
C VAL A 252 -24.03 -26.51 -6.37
N ARG A 253 -24.35 -25.56 -7.26
CA ARG A 253 -25.65 -25.52 -7.96
C ARG A 253 -25.83 -26.68 -8.92
N ASP A 254 -24.80 -27.02 -9.70
CA ASP A 254 -24.84 -28.14 -10.63
C ASP A 254 -25.07 -29.49 -9.92
N TYR A 255 -24.54 -29.67 -8.70
CA TYR A 255 -24.84 -30.86 -7.88
C TYR A 255 -26.28 -30.87 -7.33
N SER A 256 -26.84 -29.71 -7.00
CA SER A 256 -28.22 -29.61 -6.47
C SER A 256 -29.31 -29.78 -7.52
N GLU A 257 -29.01 -29.61 -8.81
CA GLU A 257 -29.94 -29.84 -9.92
C GLU A 257 -29.95 -31.30 -10.43
N LEU A 258 -29.07 -32.16 -9.90
CA LEU A 258 -28.96 -33.58 -10.22
C LEU A 258 -29.65 -34.52 -9.20
N GLU A 259 -30.22 -33.97 -8.12
CA GLU A 259 -31.06 -34.66 -7.12
C GLU A 259 -32.55 -34.37 -7.31
#